data_AF-A0A9X2FAJ7-F1
#
_entry.id   AF-A0A9X2FAJ7-F1
#
_cell.length_a   1.000
_cell.length_b   1.000
_cell.length_c   1.000
_cell.angle_alpha   90.00
_cell.angle_beta   90.00
_cell.angle_gamma   90.00
#
_symmetry.space_group_name_H-M   'P 1'
#
loop_
_entity.id
_entity.type
_entity.pdbx_description
1 polymer ?
#
loop_
_entity_poly.entity_id
_entity_poly.type
_entity_poly.pdbx_seq_one_letter_code
_entity_poly.pdbx_strand_id
1 'polypeptide(L)'
;MPEPQVLTNRTQDGTHYTFLKWDEGSAIMLVDWCDGHHISGSSGSFEFDQRKGDAQTWDENANEWKLEYKWQPETADGLTATFTINDVDYDLSEGAVFRIDASGEETVITQVDRDLSKIPPDRNGCDYFVATTVELKQPTKSVGGN
;
A
#
# COMPACT_ATOMS: atom_id res chain seq x y z
N MET A 1 8.28 -18.65 -3.21
CA MET A 1 8.40 -17.96 -1.92
C MET A 1 7.10 -18.17 -1.14
N PRO A 2 7.03 -17.93 0.18
CA PRO A 2 5.74 -18.01 0.87
C PRO A 2 4.79 -16.94 0.33
N GLU A 3 3.53 -17.33 0.12
CA GLU A 3 2.52 -16.46 -0.48
C GLU A 3 1.77 -15.68 0.60
N PRO A 4 1.63 -14.34 0.49
CA PRO A 4 0.79 -13.61 1.42
C PRO A 4 -0.68 -13.82 1.11
N GLN A 5 -1.50 -13.79 2.15
CA GLN A 5 -2.91 -13.47 2.04
C GLN A 5 -3.04 -12.00 1.60
N VAL A 6 -3.87 -11.74 0.59
CA VAL A 6 -4.10 -10.39 0.05
C VAL A 6 -5.53 -10.00 0.26
N LEU A 7 -5.75 -8.84 0.88
CA LEU A 7 -7.05 -8.22 1.00
C LEU A 7 -6.96 -6.79 0.48
N THR A 8 -7.73 -6.49 -0.56
CA THR A 8 -7.91 -5.13 -1.05
C THR A 8 -9.36 -4.72 -0.89
N ASN A 9 -9.59 -3.51 -0.38
CA ASN A 9 -10.93 -2.99 -0.15
C ASN A 9 -10.96 -1.47 -0.19
N ARG A 10 -12.17 -0.92 -0.27
CA ARG A 10 -12.46 0.51 -0.06
C ARG A 10 -13.35 0.67 1.16
N THR A 11 -12.95 1.52 2.09
CA THR A 11 -13.74 1.90 3.27
C THR A 11 -14.91 2.83 2.86
N GLN A 12 -15.86 3.05 3.78
CA GLN A 12 -17.04 3.88 3.50
C GLN A 12 -16.72 5.36 3.25
N ASP A 13 -15.63 5.87 3.85
CA ASP A 13 -15.12 7.23 3.65
C ASP A 13 -14.27 7.37 2.37
N GLY A 14 -14.15 6.30 1.60
CA GLY A 14 -13.49 6.30 0.30
C GLY A 14 -12.01 5.94 0.33
N THR A 15 -11.40 5.75 1.50
CA THR A 15 -10.01 5.28 1.63
C THR A 15 -9.85 3.89 1.04
N HIS A 16 -8.82 3.71 0.23
CA HIS A 16 -8.45 2.41 -0.31
C HIS A 16 -7.32 1.81 0.52
N TYR A 17 -7.32 0.50 0.64
CA TYR A 17 -6.18 -0.19 1.23
C TYR A 17 -5.93 -1.54 0.59
N THR A 18 -4.67 -1.95 0.60
CA THR A 18 -4.23 -3.32 0.29
C THR A 18 -3.43 -3.85 1.46
N PHE A 19 -3.86 -4.97 2.02
CA PHE A 19 -3.21 -5.65 3.12
C PHE A 19 -2.60 -6.96 2.64
N LEU A 20 -1.32 -7.14 2.90
CA LEU A 20 -0.53 -8.33 2.61
C LEU A 20 -0.13 -8.93 3.95
N LYS A 21 -0.42 -10.22 4.18
CA LYS A 21 -0.01 -10.91 5.41
C LYS A 21 0.50 -12.31 5.09
N TRP A 22 1.73 -12.58 5.49
CA TRP A 22 2.34 -13.92 5.41
C TRP A 22 2.00 -14.72 6.65
N ASP A 23 1.81 -16.02 6.49
CA ASP A 23 1.50 -16.94 7.60
C ASP A 23 2.66 -16.99 8.60
N GLU A 24 3.88 -16.77 8.13
CA GLU A 24 5.09 -16.73 8.94
C GLU A 24 5.18 -15.47 9.82
N GLY A 25 4.49 -14.37 9.45
CA GLY A 25 4.27 -13.23 10.35
C GLY A 25 4.56 -11.85 9.77
N SER A 26 5.21 -11.74 8.60
CA SER A 26 5.33 -10.44 7.92
C SER A 26 3.96 -9.91 7.53
N ALA A 27 3.80 -8.59 7.57
CA ALA A 27 2.60 -7.94 7.06
C ALA A 27 2.96 -6.57 6.50
N ILE A 28 2.23 -6.13 5.47
CA ILE A 28 2.37 -4.81 4.85
C ILE A 28 0.96 -4.28 4.60
N MET A 29 0.73 -3.00 4.86
CA MET A 29 -0.52 -2.34 4.50
C MET A 29 -0.24 -1.08 3.69
N LEU A 30 -0.77 -1.02 2.48
CA LEU A 30 -0.89 0.22 1.72
C LEU A 30 -2.23 0.86 2.03
N VAL A 31 -2.25 2.15 2.35
CA VAL A 31 -3.45 2.95 2.58
C VAL A 31 -3.38 4.17 1.69
N ASP A 32 -4.23 4.25 0.67
CA ASP A 32 -4.21 5.33 -0.30
C ASP A 32 -5.49 6.15 -0.33
N TRP A 33 -5.31 7.44 -0.59
CA TRP A 33 -6.38 8.37 -0.94
C TRP A 33 -6.24 8.75 -2.40
N CYS A 34 -7.14 8.21 -3.20
CA CYS A 34 -7.37 8.65 -4.56
C CYS A 34 -8.76 9.28 -4.63
N ASP A 35 -8.81 10.56 -4.96
CA ASP A 35 -10.03 11.16 -5.50
C ASP A 35 -10.23 10.49 -6.87
N GLY A 36 -11.10 9.47 -6.95
CA GLY A 36 -11.38 8.76 -8.20
C GLY A 36 -11.53 7.24 -8.07
N HIS A 37 -11.18 6.53 -9.15
CA HIS A 37 -11.33 5.09 -9.31
C HIS A 37 -9.98 4.37 -9.15
N HIS A 38 -9.81 3.62 -8.07
CA HIS A 38 -8.63 2.77 -7.87
C HIS A 38 -8.77 1.45 -8.64
N ILE A 39 -7.80 1.13 -9.48
CA ILE A 39 -7.62 -0.22 -10.02
C ILE A 39 -6.33 -0.76 -9.44
N SER A 40 -6.43 -1.59 -8.41
CA SER A 40 -5.32 -2.43 -7.97
C SER A 40 -5.31 -3.69 -8.82
N GLY A 41 -4.43 -3.74 -9.81
CA GLY A 41 -4.10 -4.98 -10.53
C GLY A 41 -2.95 -5.69 -9.82
N SER A 42 -3.11 -6.96 -9.47
CA SER A 42 -1.96 -7.84 -9.24
C SER A 42 -1.68 -8.56 -10.55
N SER A 43 -0.78 -8.03 -11.38
CA SER A 43 -0.34 -8.72 -12.60
C SER A 43 0.77 -9.72 -12.26
N GLY A 44 0.40 -10.84 -11.66
CA GLY A 44 1.30 -11.98 -11.45
C GLY A 44 0.99 -13.09 -12.44
N SER A 45 1.78 -13.24 -13.50
CA SER A 45 1.84 -14.50 -14.24
C SER A 45 2.50 -15.55 -13.35
N PHE A 46 1.95 -16.76 -13.33
CA PHE A 46 2.32 -17.88 -12.44
C PHE A 46 3.77 -18.41 -12.62
N GLU A 47 4.66 -17.68 -13.28
CA GLU A 47 6.02 -18.17 -13.59
C GLU A 47 7.16 -17.28 -13.06
N PHE A 48 6.92 -16.10 -12.47
CA PHE A 48 7.95 -15.37 -11.73
C PHE A 48 7.38 -14.71 -10.45
N ASP A 49 8.00 -15.10 -9.34
CA ASP A 49 7.67 -14.92 -7.91
C ASP A 49 7.75 -13.45 -7.41
N GLN A 50 7.19 -12.49 -8.16
CA GLN A 50 7.17 -11.07 -7.80
C GLN A 50 5.72 -10.55 -7.88
N ARG A 51 5.05 -10.43 -6.73
CA ARG A 51 3.71 -9.79 -6.69
C ARG A 51 3.87 -8.29 -6.85
N LYS A 52 3.86 -7.82 -8.09
CA LYS A 52 3.80 -6.41 -8.42
C LYS A 52 2.35 -5.96 -8.38
N GLY A 53 2.09 -4.86 -7.72
CA GLY A 53 0.84 -4.14 -7.88
C GLY A 53 1.11 -2.75 -8.42
N ASP A 54 0.18 -2.29 -9.23
CA ASP A 54 0.09 -0.90 -9.63
C ASP A 54 -1.23 -0.31 -9.14
N ALA A 55 -1.20 1.00 -8.94
CA ALA A 55 -2.36 1.79 -8.58
C ALA A 55 -2.29 3.09 -9.37
N GLN A 56 -3.46 3.53 -9.85
CA GLN A 56 -3.60 4.74 -10.63
C GLN A 56 -4.68 5.63 -10.04
N THR A 57 -4.46 6.94 -10.07
CA THR A 57 -5.46 7.95 -9.70
C THR A 57 -6.11 8.54 -10.94
N TRP A 58 -7.42 8.77 -10.85
CA TRP A 58 -8.21 9.34 -11.94
C TRP A 58 -8.65 10.75 -11.55
N ASP A 59 -8.22 11.76 -12.31
CA ASP A 59 -8.70 13.13 -12.11
C ASP A 59 -10.07 13.28 -12.79
N GLU A 60 -11.14 13.34 -11.99
CA GLU A 60 -12.50 13.54 -12.53
C GLU A 60 -12.68 14.88 -13.24
N ASN A 61 -11.92 15.93 -12.87
CA ASN A 61 -12.03 17.25 -13.47
C ASN A 61 -11.33 17.30 -14.83
N ALA A 62 -10.16 16.69 -14.93
CA ALA A 62 -9.39 16.60 -16.18
C ALA A 62 -9.81 15.42 -17.07
N ASN A 63 -10.60 14.49 -16.53
CA ASN A 63 -11.03 13.26 -17.21
C ASN A 63 -9.83 12.46 -17.77
N GLU A 64 -8.79 12.33 -16.95
CA GLU A 64 -7.55 11.64 -17.29
C GLU A 64 -6.94 10.92 -16.09
N TRP A 65 -6.11 9.90 -16.36
CA TRP A 65 -5.28 9.24 -15.35
C TRP A 65 -4.12 10.17 -14.98
N LYS A 66 -3.91 10.40 -13.69
CA LYS A 66 -3.00 11.44 -13.21
C LYS A 66 -1.70 10.88 -12.66
N LEU A 67 -1.77 10.01 -11.66
CA LEU A 67 -0.59 9.46 -10.99
C LEU A 67 -0.66 7.94 -10.94
N GLU A 68 0.47 7.30 -11.22
CA GLU A 68 0.68 5.86 -11.08
C GLU A 68 1.75 5.63 -10.00
N TYR A 69 1.55 4.62 -9.17
CA TYR A 69 2.64 4.05 -8.37
C TYR A 69 2.64 2.54 -8.46
N LYS A 70 3.85 1.96 -8.40
CA LYS A 70 4.09 0.52 -8.45
C LYS A 70 4.69 0.08 -7.15
N TRP A 71 4.20 -1.01 -6.59
CA TRP A 71 4.73 -1.59 -5.36
C TRP A 71 5.09 -3.06 -5.58
N GLN A 72 6.12 -3.50 -4.87
CA GLN A 72 6.62 -4.87 -4.97
C GLN A 72 7.18 -5.31 -3.60
N PRO A 73 6.55 -6.31 -2.95
CA PRO A 73 7.14 -7.00 -1.82
C PRO A 73 8.01 -8.16 -2.32
N GLU A 74 9.14 -8.39 -1.67
CA GLU A 74 9.92 -9.60 -1.86
C GLU A 74 10.22 -10.22 -0.50
N THR A 75 10.04 -11.53 -0.36
CA THR A 75 10.40 -12.24 0.86
C THR A 75 10.91 -13.63 0.53
N ALA A 76 12.03 -14.03 1.15
CA ALA A 76 12.55 -15.38 0.98
C ALA A 76 11.93 -16.37 1.95
N ASP A 77 11.44 -15.90 3.11
CA ASP A 77 11.11 -16.72 4.28
C ASP A 77 9.75 -16.39 4.92
N GLY A 78 9.04 -15.37 4.45
CA GLY A 78 7.76 -14.89 4.99
C GLY A 78 7.90 -14.16 6.34
N LEU A 79 9.09 -14.16 6.94
CA LEU A 79 9.42 -13.52 8.21
C LEU A 79 10.02 -12.13 8.01
N THR A 80 10.74 -11.95 6.90
CA THR A 80 11.34 -10.69 6.49
C THR A 80 10.93 -10.40 5.06
N ALA A 81 10.44 -9.18 4.82
CA ALA A 81 10.14 -8.73 3.47
C ALA A 81 10.92 -7.44 3.17
N THR A 82 11.44 -7.32 1.96
CA THR A 82 11.79 -6.03 1.38
C THR A 82 10.56 -5.50 0.66
N PHE A 83 10.42 -4.18 0.62
CA PHE A 83 9.29 -3.55 -0.04
C PHE A 83 9.75 -2.34 -0.82
N THR A 84 9.36 -2.29 -2.08
CA THR A 84 9.65 -1.15 -2.94
C THR A 84 8.37 -0.46 -3.36
N ILE A 85 8.40 0.86 -3.45
CA ILE A 85 7.40 1.65 -4.16
C ILE A 85 8.12 2.59 -5.12
N ASN A 86 7.76 2.57 -6.41
CA ASN A 86 8.42 3.34 -7.47
C ASN A 86 9.96 3.17 -7.47
N ASP A 87 10.40 1.91 -7.35
CA ASP A 87 11.81 1.53 -7.28
C ASP A 87 12.59 2.11 -6.07
N VAL A 88 11.90 2.67 -5.08
CA VAL A 88 12.47 3.10 -3.81
C VAL A 88 12.30 2.00 -2.77
N ASP A 89 13.40 1.56 -2.19
CA ASP A 89 13.41 0.57 -1.11
C ASP A 89 12.96 1.18 0.23
N TYR A 90 12.10 0.46 0.94
CA TYR A 90 11.66 0.79 2.30
C TYR A 90 12.08 -0.28 3.28
N ASP A 91 12.69 0.13 4.39
CA ASP A 91 13.03 -0.75 5.51
C ASP A 91 11.79 -1.01 6.37
N LEU A 92 11.22 -2.21 6.29
CA LEU A 92 10.02 -2.57 7.05
C LEU A 92 10.20 -2.54 8.57
N SER A 93 11.43 -2.45 9.09
CA SER A 93 11.68 -2.24 10.51
C SER A 93 11.34 -0.81 10.97
N GLU A 94 11.27 0.16 10.05
CA GLU A 94 10.82 1.54 10.32
C GLU A 94 9.28 1.69 10.27
N GLY A 95 8.59 0.62 9.86
CA GLY A 95 7.13 0.57 9.78
C GLY A 95 6.65 -0.21 8.58
N ALA A 96 5.50 -0.86 8.71
CA ALA A 96 4.93 -1.70 7.66
C ALA A 96 3.66 -1.14 7.03
N VAL A 97 3.31 0.10 7.38
CA VAL A 97 2.15 0.81 6.83
C VAL A 97 2.62 1.94 5.94
N PHE A 98 2.13 1.96 4.71
CA PHE A 98 2.46 2.97 3.71
C PHE A 98 1.21 3.77 3.41
N ARG A 99 1.20 5.01 3.89
CA ARG A 99 0.17 5.97 3.51
C ARG A 99 0.58 6.62 2.20
N ILE A 100 -0.30 6.57 1.21
CA ILE A 100 -0.05 7.09 -0.13
C ILE A 100 -1.08 8.18 -0.42
N ASP A 101 -0.57 9.37 -0.70
CA ASP A 101 -1.38 10.51 -1.14
C ASP A 101 -1.03 10.80 -2.59
N ALA A 102 -1.98 10.52 -3.49
CA ALA A 102 -1.84 10.73 -4.92
C ALA A 102 -2.93 11.69 -5.44
N SER A 103 -3.42 12.58 -4.57
CA SER A 103 -4.37 13.65 -4.92
C SER A 103 -3.68 14.87 -5.55
N GLY A 104 -2.39 15.07 -5.24
CA GLY A 104 -1.59 16.22 -5.67
C GLY A 104 -1.03 16.11 -7.10
N GLU A 105 0.04 16.87 -7.35
CA GLU A 105 0.83 16.76 -8.59
C GLU A 105 1.88 15.63 -8.51
N GLU A 106 2.17 15.14 -7.31
CA GLU A 106 3.14 14.09 -7.04
C GLU A 106 2.55 13.06 -6.07
N THR A 107 3.01 11.82 -6.18
CA THR A 107 2.68 10.77 -5.21
C THR A 107 3.54 10.93 -3.97
N VAL A 108 2.91 11.22 -2.83
CA VAL A 108 3.59 11.33 -1.53
C VAL A 108 3.38 10.04 -0.74
N ILE A 109 4.49 9.40 -0.37
CA ILE A 109 4.48 8.16 0.40
C ILE A 109 5.01 8.44 1.80
N THR A 110 4.22 8.08 2.81
CA THR A 110 4.59 8.19 4.22
C THR A 110 4.60 6.79 4.83
N GLN A 111 5.77 6.34 5.27
CA GLN A 111 5.91 5.12 6.06
C GLN A 111 5.52 5.41 7.51
N VAL A 112 4.69 4.54 8.09
CA VAL A 112 4.15 4.70 9.44
C VAL A 112 4.51 3.47 10.25
N ASP A 113 5.16 3.71 11.40
CA ASP A 113 5.43 2.68 12.40
C ASP A 113 4.13 2.29 13.13
N ARG A 114 3.52 1.18 12.70
CA ARG A 114 2.33 0.59 13.31
C ARG A 114 2.44 -0.93 13.29
N ASP A 115 2.05 -1.52 14.41
CA ASP A 115 1.99 -2.98 14.56
C ASP A 115 0.81 -3.57 13.77
N LEU A 116 1.13 -4.36 12.75
CA LEU A 116 0.16 -5.10 11.92
C LEU A 116 -0.05 -6.55 12.39
N SER A 117 0.74 -7.05 13.35
CA SER A 117 0.75 -8.48 13.72
C SER A 117 -0.62 -8.98 14.19
N LYS A 118 -1.36 -8.11 14.89
CA LYS A 118 -2.68 -8.40 15.48
C LYS A 118 -3.84 -8.14 14.54
N ILE A 119 -3.59 -7.60 13.35
CA ILE A 119 -4.66 -7.31 12.40
C ILE A 119 -5.02 -8.60 11.68
N PRO A 120 -6.26 -9.10 11.81
CA PRO A 120 -6.68 -10.25 11.03
C PRO A 120 -6.78 -9.84 9.56
N PRO A 121 -6.46 -10.74 8.61
CA PRO A 121 -6.57 -10.47 7.18
C PRO A 121 -8.04 -10.52 6.72
N ASP A 122 -8.93 -9.83 7.45
CA ASP A 122 -10.34 -9.72 7.14
C ASP A 122 -10.78 -8.25 7.06
N ARG A 123 -11.92 -8.03 6.41
CA ARG A 123 -12.45 -6.69 6.16
C ARG A 123 -12.65 -5.89 7.45
N ASN A 124 -13.20 -6.51 8.49
CA ASN A 124 -13.54 -5.78 9.72
C ASN A 124 -12.29 -5.31 10.46
N GLY A 125 -11.27 -6.17 10.55
CA GLY A 125 -9.99 -5.84 11.16
C GLY A 125 -9.26 -4.72 10.41
N CYS A 126 -9.21 -4.81 9.08
CA CYS A 126 -8.56 -3.79 8.25
C CYS A 126 -9.34 -2.47 8.24
N ASP A 127 -10.66 -2.49 8.07
CA ASP A 127 -11.50 -1.27 8.10
C ASP A 127 -11.32 -0.52 9.45
N TYR A 128 -11.33 -1.26 10.58
CA TYR A 128 -11.07 -0.68 11.90
C TYR A 128 -9.65 -0.10 12.01
N PHE A 129 -8.64 -0.84 11.56
CA PHE A 129 -7.26 -0.37 11.61
C PHE A 129 -7.05 0.90 10.79
N VAL A 130 -7.55 0.92 9.56
CA VAL A 130 -7.45 2.07 8.64
C VAL A 130 -8.07 3.29 9.29
N ALA A 131 -9.30 3.19 9.82
CA ALA A 131 -9.97 4.31 10.49
C ALA A 131 -9.12 4.93 11.62
N THR A 132 -8.42 4.11 12.41
CA THR A 132 -7.52 4.60 13.50
C THR A 132 -6.14 5.05 13.04
N THR A 133 -5.78 4.78 11.79
CA THR A 133 -4.50 5.19 11.18
C THR A 133 -4.66 6.50 10.42
N VAL A 134 -5.86 6.74 9.87
CA VAL A 134 -6.28 7.98 9.19
C VAL A 134 -6.26 9.20 10.12
N GLU A 135 -6.41 9.02 11.44
CA GLU A 135 -6.38 10.13 12.40
C GLU A 135 -4.99 10.79 12.56
N LEU A 136 -3.92 10.23 11.99
CA LEU A 136 -2.59 10.85 11.98
C LEU A 136 -2.40 11.71 10.70
N LYS A 137 -2.75 12.99 10.80
CA LYS A 137 -2.34 14.02 9.83
C LYS A 137 -0.80 14.13 9.78
N GLN A 138 -0.22 13.65 8.66
CA GLN A 138 1.00 14.08 7.94
C GLN A 138 2.24 14.48 8.77
N PRO A 139 3.40 13.87 8.47
CA PRO A 139 4.54 14.68 8.05
C PRO A 139 5.08 14.25 6.68
N THR A 140 5.12 15.22 5.78
CA THR A 140 5.70 15.18 4.44
C THR A 140 7.20 14.91 4.45
N LYS A 141 7.64 13.88 3.74
CA LYS A 141 8.91 13.93 2.99
C LYS A 141 8.56 14.15 1.52
N SER A 142 8.85 15.35 1.00
CA SER A 142 8.90 15.62 -0.44
C SER A 142 10.18 15.00 -0.99
N VAL A 143 10.09 14.06 -1.92
CA VAL A 143 11.25 13.63 -2.70
C VAL A 143 11.34 14.60 -3.89
N GLY A 144 12.03 15.72 -3.67
CA GLY A 144 12.20 16.74 -4.70
C GLY A 144 12.97 16.19 -5.90
N GLY A 145 12.34 16.24 -7.07
CA GLY A 145 12.99 16.00 -8.36
C GLY A 145 13.98 17.11 -8.71
N ASN A 146 15.09 16.71 -9.33
CA ASN A 146 16.13 17.58 -9.87
C ASN A 146 16.04 17.58 -11.40
#